data_AF-A0AAV8HTG2-F1
#
_entry.id   AF-A0AAV8HTG2-F1
#
_cell.length_a   1.000
_cell.length_b   1.000
_cell.length_c   1.000
_cell.angle_alpha   90.00
_cell.angle_beta   90.00
_cell.angle_gamma   90.00
#
_symmetry.space_group_name_H-M   'P 1'
#
loop_
_entity.id
_entity.type
_entity.pdbx_description
1 polymer ?
#
loop_
_entity_poly.entity_id
_entity_poly.type
_entity_poly.pdbx_seq_one_letter_code
_entity_poly.pdbx_strand_id
1 'polypeptide(L)'
;MRNARSWRGDQVENGRPRPPQKQNKTPLSLSRSKSSLLVHLSFSLSPISRMAEASTEYLKLFVAETTWYNEIVLGSIVPGDAWRRLPHFFQSWLRNFLGGTLVYFLSGFLWCLVIYYWKRNVYVPKDAIPTNHAMYLQIIVAMKAMPWYSALPSISEYMIQSGWTRSFATIGEVGWPMYFVYLAVYLVIVEFGIYWMHREFHDIKPLYKWVWMSGNRE
;
A
#
# COMPACT_ATOMS: atom_id res chain seq x y z
N MET A 1 56.00 -1.02 -47.04
CA MET A 1 55.13 -0.50 -48.12
C MET A 1 54.60 0.86 -47.65
N ARG A 2 55.27 2.00 -47.94
CA ARG A 2 54.97 3.03 -48.99
C ARG A 2 53.48 3.37 -49.11
N ASN A 3 52.92 4.59 -49.10
CA ASN A 3 53.31 6.03 -49.18
C ASN A 3 52.04 6.82 -48.69
N ALA A 4 52.05 7.96 -47.98
CA ALA A 4 52.55 9.33 -48.24
C ALA A 4 51.87 10.11 -49.41
N ARG A 5 51.19 11.22 -49.06
CA ARG A 5 50.87 12.47 -49.83
C ARG A 5 49.96 13.32 -48.92
N SER A 6 50.30 14.44 -48.26
CA SER A 6 50.95 15.71 -48.61
C SER A 6 50.30 16.48 -49.76
N TRP A 7 49.62 17.58 -49.44
CA TRP A 7 49.59 18.79 -50.26
C TRP A 7 49.58 20.03 -49.35
N ARG A 8 50.55 20.89 -49.62
CA ARG A 8 50.86 22.19 -49.01
C ARG A 8 50.65 23.22 -50.13
N GLY A 9 50.17 24.41 -49.80
CA GLY A 9 50.05 25.52 -50.75
C GLY A 9 49.95 26.84 -50.00
N ASP A 10 51.11 27.45 -49.78
CA ASP A 10 51.29 28.81 -49.27
C ASP A 10 50.90 29.85 -50.35
N GLN A 11 50.36 30.99 -49.92
CA GLN A 11 50.56 32.28 -50.61
C GLN A 11 50.68 33.42 -49.59
N VAL A 12 51.56 34.33 -49.95
CA VAL A 12 52.30 35.32 -49.16
C VAL A 12 51.74 36.73 -49.44
N GLU A 13 51.56 37.50 -48.36
CA GLU A 13 51.88 38.93 -48.17
C GLU A 13 51.33 40.03 -49.11
N ASN A 14 50.73 41.07 -48.52
CA ASN A 14 51.02 42.49 -48.84
C ASN A 14 50.35 43.45 -47.85
N GLY A 15 51.06 44.50 -47.43
CA GLY A 15 50.69 45.38 -46.32
C GLY A 15 50.45 46.87 -46.63
N ARG A 16 50.20 47.60 -45.51
CA ARG A 16 50.08 49.06 -45.25
C ARG A 16 48.68 49.71 -45.43
N PRO A 17 48.43 50.94 -44.89
CA PRO A 17 48.20 51.27 -43.46
C PRO A 17 46.88 52.08 -43.20
N ARG A 18 46.56 52.33 -41.92
CA ARG A 18 45.34 52.97 -41.34
C ARG A 18 45.01 54.42 -41.78
N PRO A 19 43.74 54.86 -41.55
CA PRO A 19 43.49 56.14 -40.86
C PRO A 19 42.45 56.03 -39.69
N PRO A 20 42.28 57.09 -38.85
CA PRO A 20 41.81 56.98 -37.46
C PRO A 20 40.36 57.44 -37.18
N GLN A 21 39.90 57.04 -35.98
CA GLN A 21 38.91 57.67 -35.07
C GLN A 21 37.51 58.09 -35.58
N LYS A 22 36.48 57.63 -34.85
CA LYS A 22 35.46 58.52 -34.26
C LYS A 22 34.95 57.95 -32.92
N GLN A 23 35.22 58.69 -31.85
CA GLN A 23 34.54 58.55 -30.56
C GLN A 23 33.07 58.96 -30.73
N ASN A 24 32.13 58.17 -30.23
CA ASN A 24 30.79 58.65 -29.90
C ASN A 24 30.52 58.35 -28.43
N LYS A 25 30.25 59.42 -27.68
CA LYS A 25 29.94 59.44 -26.26
C LYS A 25 28.43 59.28 -26.06
N THR A 26 28.05 58.38 -25.13
CA THR A 26 26.86 58.40 -24.22
C THR A 26 25.44 58.31 -24.82
N PRO A 27 24.41 57.77 -24.09
CA PRO A 27 24.19 57.95 -22.65
C PRO A 27 23.93 56.70 -21.79
N LEU A 28 24.12 56.90 -20.49
CA LEU A 28 23.73 56.02 -19.39
C LEU A 28 22.30 55.49 -19.58
N SER A 29 22.14 54.16 -19.54
CA SER A 29 20.90 53.55 -19.09
C SER A 29 21.15 52.87 -17.74
N LEU A 30 20.52 53.42 -16.69
CA LEU A 30 20.30 52.72 -15.44
C LEU A 30 19.45 51.48 -15.74
N SER A 31 20.10 50.32 -15.86
CA SER A 31 19.45 49.02 -15.68
C SER A 31 20.26 48.22 -14.67
N ARG A 32 20.32 48.76 -13.46
CA ARG A 32 20.72 48.05 -12.25
C ARG A 32 19.51 48.08 -11.34
N SER A 33 19.19 46.91 -10.77
CA SER A 33 18.10 46.70 -9.81
C SER A 33 16.74 46.39 -10.45
N LYS A 34 16.51 45.12 -10.85
CA LYS A 34 15.29 44.32 -10.52
C LYS A 34 15.53 42.81 -10.61
N SER A 35 16.57 42.34 -11.32
CA SER A 35 16.80 40.90 -11.54
C SER A 35 17.56 40.15 -10.45
N SER A 36 18.09 40.85 -9.43
CA SER A 36 18.86 40.24 -8.33
C SER A 36 18.04 40.01 -7.05
N LEU A 37 16.77 40.41 -7.03
CA LEU A 37 15.89 40.30 -5.85
C LEU A 37 14.93 39.10 -5.88
N LEU A 38 14.95 38.30 -6.96
CA LEU A 38 14.11 37.11 -7.11
C LEU A 38 14.90 35.78 -7.00
N VAL A 39 16.09 35.80 -6.40
CA VAL A 39 16.92 34.58 -6.21
C VAL A 39 17.15 34.26 -4.71
N HIS A 40 16.61 35.05 -3.78
CA HIS A 40 16.76 34.82 -2.34
C HIS A 40 15.43 34.85 -1.56
N LEU A 41 14.35 34.33 -2.14
CA LEU A 41 13.20 33.87 -1.36
C LEU A 41 13.37 32.38 -1.05
N SER A 42 14.46 32.05 -0.36
CA SER A 42 14.53 30.83 0.43
C SER A 42 13.56 31.03 1.60
N PHE A 43 12.28 30.74 1.35
CA PHE A 43 11.24 30.74 2.36
C PHE A 43 11.69 29.75 3.44
N SER A 44 12.24 30.29 4.53
CA SER A 44 12.68 29.51 5.68
C SER A 44 11.43 28.97 6.36
N LEU A 45 10.93 27.84 5.86
CA LEU A 45 9.91 27.03 6.51
C LEU A 45 10.28 26.90 7.98
N SER A 46 9.39 27.39 8.85
CA SER A 46 9.55 27.28 10.30
C SER A 46 9.75 25.81 10.69
N PRO A 47 10.47 25.50 11.78
CA PRO A 47 10.71 24.11 12.21
C PRO A 47 9.42 23.27 12.28
N ILE A 48 8.30 23.89 12.68
CA ILE A 48 6.99 23.25 12.75
C ILE A 48 6.49 22.83 11.37
N SER A 49 6.60 23.71 10.36
CA SER A 49 6.17 23.38 8.99
C SER A 49 7.02 22.26 8.37
N ARG A 50 8.32 22.23 8.64
CA ARG A 50 9.20 21.14 8.18
C ARG A 50 8.86 19.80 8.82
N MET A 51 8.53 19.79 10.12
CA MET A 51 8.10 18.57 10.81
C MET A 51 6.76 18.07 10.28
N ALA A 52 5.82 18.97 10.00
CA ALA A 52 4.53 18.62 9.41
C ALA A 52 4.67 18.09 7.97
N GLU A 53 5.56 18.66 7.15
CA GLU A 53 5.90 18.12 5.82
C GLU A 53 6.54 16.74 5.94
N ALA A 54 7.51 16.56 6.84
CA ALA A 54 8.16 15.27 7.05
C ALA A 54 7.17 14.18 7.51
N SER A 55 6.23 14.51 8.41
CA SER A 55 5.17 13.57 8.81
C SER A 55 4.22 13.27 7.66
N THR A 56 3.89 14.27 6.83
CA THR A 56 3.03 14.09 5.65
C THR A 56 3.68 13.18 4.61
N GLU A 57 4.96 13.40 4.32
CA GLU A 57 5.75 12.54 3.43
C GLU A 57 5.86 11.11 3.97
N TYR A 58 6.02 10.97 5.28
CA TYR A 58 6.06 9.66 5.91
C TYR A 58 4.72 8.92 5.79
N LEU A 59 3.58 9.59 5.99
CA LEU A 59 2.25 8.99 5.81
C LEU A 59 1.98 8.56 4.36
N LYS A 60 2.52 9.28 3.37
CA LYS A 60 2.42 8.90 1.96
C LYS A 60 3.05 7.54 1.66
N LEU A 61 4.02 7.08 2.45
CA LEU A 61 4.60 5.74 2.29
C LEU A 61 3.53 4.65 2.45
N PHE A 62 2.70 4.75 3.50
CA PHE A 62 1.64 3.77 3.75
C PHE A 62 0.52 3.84 2.71
N VAL A 63 0.20 5.04 2.21
CA VAL A 63 -0.77 5.21 1.13
C VAL A 63 -0.22 4.59 -0.17
N ALA A 64 1.05 4.81 -0.49
CA ALA A 64 1.69 4.23 -1.67
C ALA A 64 1.74 2.71 -1.59
N GLU A 65 2.11 2.16 -0.43
CA GLU A 65 2.16 0.72 -0.19
C GLU A 65 0.78 0.06 -0.34
N THR A 66 -0.25 0.62 0.31
CA THR A 66 -1.62 0.09 0.20
C THR A 66 -2.22 0.26 -1.18
N THR A 67 -1.88 1.33 -1.90
CA THR A 67 -2.23 1.49 -3.32
C THR A 67 -1.59 0.40 -4.17
N TRP A 68 -0.32 0.08 -3.92
CA TRP A 68 0.37 -1.00 -4.61
C TRP A 68 -0.29 -2.36 -4.35
N TYR A 69 -0.67 -2.66 -3.11
CA TYR A 69 -1.44 -3.87 -2.78
C TYR A 69 -2.79 -3.91 -3.50
N ASN A 70 -3.50 -2.77 -3.57
CA ASN A 70 -4.77 -2.68 -4.28
C ASN A 70 -4.59 -2.97 -5.78
N GLU A 71 -3.57 -2.41 -6.41
CA GLU A 71 -3.25 -2.68 -7.83
C GLU A 71 -2.96 -4.16 -8.10
N ILE A 72 -2.16 -4.81 -7.25
CA ILE A 72 -1.83 -6.23 -7.42
C ILE A 72 -3.08 -7.10 -7.32
N VAL A 73 -3.86 -6.94 -6.25
CA VAL A 73 -4.96 -7.84 -5.96
C VAL A 73 -6.20 -7.49 -6.77
N LEU A 74 -6.63 -6.23 -6.76
CA LEU A 74 -7.83 -5.80 -7.48
C LEU A 74 -7.59 -5.79 -8.99
N GLY A 75 -6.41 -5.38 -9.45
CA GLY A 75 -6.06 -5.42 -10.87
C GLY A 75 -6.00 -6.85 -11.43
N SER A 76 -5.69 -7.85 -10.58
CA SER A 76 -5.68 -9.27 -11.00
C SER A 76 -7.05 -9.93 -10.91
N ILE A 77 -7.89 -9.56 -9.94
CA ILE A 77 -9.15 -10.26 -9.64
C ILE A 77 -10.37 -9.57 -10.25
N VAL A 78 -10.42 -8.23 -10.21
CA VAL A 78 -11.58 -7.45 -10.64
C VAL A 78 -11.36 -6.98 -12.08
N PRO A 79 -12.17 -7.46 -13.05
CA PRO A 79 -12.02 -7.03 -14.43
C PRO A 79 -12.40 -5.57 -14.62
N GLY A 80 -11.55 -4.82 -15.34
CA GLY A 80 -11.75 -3.41 -15.67
C GLY A 80 -11.35 -2.44 -14.55
N ASP A 81 -11.54 -1.14 -14.81
CA ASP A 81 -11.06 -0.04 -13.94
C ASP A 81 -12.12 0.54 -13.00
N ALA A 82 -13.28 -0.13 -12.87
CA ALA A 82 -14.38 0.39 -12.05
C ALA A 82 -13.98 0.56 -10.58
N TRP A 83 -13.14 -0.35 -10.07
CA TRP A 83 -12.64 -0.31 -8.70
C TRP A 83 -11.72 0.89 -8.43
N ARG A 84 -11.02 1.43 -9.45
CA ARG A 84 -10.16 2.62 -9.31
C ARG A 84 -10.95 3.90 -9.02
N ARG A 85 -12.24 3.93 -9.37
CA ARG A 85 -13.14 5.06 -9.08
C ARG A 85 -13.61 5.10 -7.64
N LEU A 86 -13.44 4.00 -6.90
CA LEU A 86 -13.83 3.94 -5.49
C LEU A 86 -12.87 4.77 -4.63
N PRO A 87 -13.35 5.39 -3.54
CA PRO A 87 -12.47 5.98 -2.54
C PRO A 87 -11.46 4.96 -2.00
N HIS A 88 -10.25 5.39 -1.67
CA HIS A 88 -9.13 4.52 -1.28
C HIS A 88 -9.49 3.54 -0.15
N PHE A 89 -10.27 3.99 0.84
CA PHE A 89 -10.80 3.13 1.91
C PHE A 89 -11.56 1.91 1.35
N PHE A 90 -12.49 2.15 0.42
CA PHE A 90 -13.30 1.08 -0.18
C PHE A 90 -12.49 0.19 -1.11
N GLN A 91 -11.45 0.71 -1.75
CA GLN A 91 -10.49 -0.13 -2.48
C GLN A 91 -9.79 -1.10 -1.52
N SER A 92 -9.27 -0.60 -0.41
CA SER A 92 -8.57 -1.40 0.60
C SER A 92 -9.51 -2.41 1.26
N TRP A 93 -10.77 -2.05 1.51
CA TRP A 93 -11.80 -2.96 1.99
C TRP A 93 -12.15 -4.06 0.99
N LEU A 94 -12.36 -3.70 -0.27
CA LEU A 94 -12.64 -4.66 -1.33
C LEU A 94 -11.45 -5.62 -1.52
N ARG A 95 -10.22 -5.10 -1.46
CA ARG A 95 -8.97 -5.88 -1.51
C ARG A 95 -8.93 -6.91 -0.38
N ASN A 96 -9.15 -6.46 0.86
CA ASN A 96 -9.12 -7.32 2.05
C ASN A 96 -10.25 -8.36 2.02
N PHE A 97 -11.44 -7.98 1.53
CA PHE A 97 -12.56 -8.90 1.38
C PHE A 97 -12.26 -10.01 0.36
N LEU A 98 -11.79 -9.65 -0.84
CA LEU A 98 -11.47 -10.62 -1.89
C LEU A 98 -10.28 -11.50 -1.51
N GLY A 99 -9.20 -10.89 -1.01
CA GLY A 99 -8.02 -11.61 -0.55
C GLY A 99 -8.34 -12.55 0.61
N GLY A 100 -9.06 -12.07 1.62
CA GLY A 100 -9.50 -12.88 2.76
C GLY A 100 -10.42 -14.03 2.34
N THR A 101 -11.35 -13.78 1.42
CA THR A 101 -12.24 -14.82 0.88
C THR A 101 -11.48 -15.88 0.10
N LEU A 102 -10.51 -15.47 -0.73
CA LEU A 102 -9.66 -16.39 -1.48
C LEU A 102 -8.84 -17.28 -0.53
N VAL A 103 -8.19 -16.68 0.47
CA VAL A 103 -7.42 -17.41 1.48
C VAL A 103 -8.33 -18.37 2.25
N TYR A 104 -9.52 -17.94 2.66
CA TYR A 104 -10.50 -18.77 3.35
C TYR A 104 -10.89 -20.01 2.54
N PHE A 105 -11.27 -19.83 1.27
CA PHE A 105 -11.67 -20.97 0.43
C PHE A 105 -10.50 -21.89 0.08
N LEU A 106 -9.32 -21.35 -0.26
CA LEU A 106 -8.16 -22.17 -0.59
C LEU A 106 -7.67 -22.97 0.61
N SER A 107 -7.51 -22.31 1.77
CA SER A 107 -7.09 -23.00 2.99
C SER A 107 -8.14 -23.99 3.49
N GLY A 108 -9.42 -23.60 3.51
CA GLY A 108 -10.52 -24.46 3.90
C GLY A 108 -10.66 -25.68 2.97
N PHE A 109 -10.53 -25.49 1.66
CA PHE A 109 -10.54 -26.58 0.68
C PHE A 109 -9.37 -27.55 0.88
N LEU A 110 -8.14 -27.02 0.98
CA LEU A 110 -6.95 -27.84 1.21
C LEU A 110 -7.06 -28.61 2.53
N TRP A 111 -7.55 -27.97 3.58
CA TRP A 111 -7.76 -28.60 4.88
C TRP A 111 -8.83 -29.70 4.83
N CYS A 112 -9.96 -29.45 4.16
CA CYS A 112 -10.99 -30.48 3.92
C CYS A 112 -10.44 -31.66 3.11
N LEU A 113 -9.60 -31.40 2.09
CA LEU A 113 -8.96 -32.45 1.29
C LEU A 113 -8.03 -33.31 2.15
N VAL A 114 -7.21 -32.68 2.99
CA VAL A 114 -6.31 -33.39 3.90
C VAL A 114 -7.08 -34.23 4.91
N ILE A 115 -8.08 -33.66 5.58
CA ILE A 115 -8.81 -34.37 6.65
C ILE A 115 -9.74 -35.45 6.09
N TYR A 116 -10.59 -35.12 5.12
CA TYR A 116 -11.67 -36.02 4.71
C TYR A 116 -11.26 -37.03 3.63
N TYR A 117 -10.23 -36.73 2.83
CA TYR A 117 -9.78 -37.62 1.75
C TYR A 117 -8.43 -38.28 2.05
N TRP A 118 -7.39 -37.52 2.40
CA TRP A 118 -6.04 -38.10 2.58
C TRP A 118 -5.86 -38.80 3.92
N LYS A 119 -6.09 -38.10 5.03
CA LYS A 119 -5.83 -38.57 6.41
C LYS A 119 -7.11 -38.90 7.17
N ARG A 120 -8.12 -39.38 6.44
CA ARG A 120 -9.45 -39.72 6.98
C ARG A 120 -9.39 -40.59 8.24
N ASN A 121 -8.57 -41.64 8.21
CA ASN A 121 -8.49 -42.61 9.30
C ASN A 121 -7.75 -42.11 10.55
N VAL A 122 -7.14 -40.91 10.50
CA VAL A 122 -6.34 -40.36 11.61
C VAL A 122 -7.15 -39.35 12.42
N TYR A 123 -7.93 -38.50 11.76
CA TYR A 123 -8.53 -37.33 12.40
C TYR A 123 -10.04 -37.43 12.64
N VAL A 124 -10.77 -38.29 11.90
CA VAL A 124 -12.24 -38.32 11.95
C VAL A 124 -12.75 -39.75 12.01
N PRO A 125 -13.54 -40.12 13.04
CA PRO A 125 -14.29 -41.38 13.06
C PRO A 125 -15.14 -41.54 11.79
N LYS A 126 -15.34 -42.77 11.30
CA LYS A 126 -16.02 -43.01 10.01
C LYS A 126 -17.41 -42.35 9.91
N ASP A 127 -18.09 -42.17 11.04
CA ASP A 127 -19.47 -41.66 11.15
C ASP A 127 -19.55 -40.16 11.52
N ALA A 128 -18.41 -39.48 11.65
CA ALA A 128 -18.34 -38.08 12.08
C ALA A 128 -18.08 -37.08 10.93
N ILE A 129 -18.24 -37.52 9.68
CA ILE A 129 -18.06 -36.63 8.52
C ILE A 129 -19.28 -35.71 8.42
N PRO A 130 -19.09 -34.37 8.39
CA PRO A 130 -20.19 -33.45 8.25
C PRO A 130 -20.89 -33.64 6.91
N THR A 131 -22.22 -33.51 6.91
CA THR A 131 -23.02 -33.59 5.68
C THR A 131 -22.75 -32.37 4.79
N ASN A 132 -22.92 -32.52 3.48
CA ASN A 132 -22.78 -31.41 2.52
C ASN A 132 -23.67 -30.21 2.89
N HIS A 133 -24.87 -30.48 3.41
CA HIS A 133 -25.78 -29.45 3.88
C HIS A 133 -25.18 -28.66 5.07
N ALA A 134 -24.63 -29.36 6.06
CA ALA A 134 -23.98 -28.71 7.21
C ALA A 134 -22.77 -27.87 6.79
N MET A 135 -21.94 -28.39 5.88
CA MET A 135 -20.80 -27.65 5.33
C MET A 135 -21.25 -26.39 4.59
N TYR A 136 -22.28 -26.48 3.75
CA TYR A 136 -22.81 -25.34 3.01
C TYR A 136 -23.37 -24.26 3.94
N LEU A 137 -24.08 -24.65 4.98
CA LEU A 137 -24.60 -23.71 5.98
C LEU A 137 -23.47 -22.98 6.71
N GLN A 138 -22.39 -23.69 7.08
CA GLN A 138 -21.22 -23.07 7.69
C GLN A 138 -20.54 -22.06 6.75
N ILE A 139 -20.42 -22.40 5.46
CA ILE A 139 -19.89 -21.48 4.45
C ILE A 139 -20.77 -20.23 4.35
N ILE A 140 -22.10 -20.37 4.28
CA ILE A 140 -23.01 -19.21 4.22
C ILE A 140 -22.82 -18.31 5.44
N VAL A 141 -22.82 -18.88 6.65
CA VAL A 141 -22.68 -18.10 7.88
C VAL A 141 -21.33 -17.38 7.90
N ALA A 142 -20.25 -18.05 7.50
CA ALA A 142 -18.93 -17.44 7.39
C ALA A 142 -18.90 -16.30 6.36
N MET A 143 -19.47 -16.52 5.17
CA MET A 143 -19.50 -15.51 4.11
C MET A 143 -20.34 -14.28 4.47
N LYS A 144 -21.38 -14.43 5.29
CA LYS A 144 -22.15 -13.30 5.82
C LYS A 144 -21.35 -12.46 6.82
N ALA A 145 -20.40 -13.06 7.53
CA ALA A 145 -19.55 -12.37 8.48
C ALA A 145 -18.30 -11.77 7.83
N MET A 146 -17.80 -12.34 6.73
CA MET A 146 -16.54 -11.93 6.09
C MET A 146 -16.43 -10.43 5.76
N PRO A 147 -17.47 -9.74 5.25
CA PRO A 147 -17.39 -8.31 4.98
C PRO A 147 -17.03 -7.47 6.21
N TRP A 148 -17.47 -7.90 7.40
CA TRP A 148 -17.17 -7.23 8.67
C TRP A 148 -15.77 -7.56 9.16
N TYR A 149 -15.36 -8.82 9.08
CA TYR A 149 -14.00 -9.22 9.41
C TYR A 149 -12.96 -8.54 8.52
N SER A 150 -13.24 -8.38 7.22
CA SER A 150 -12.35 -7.69 6.29
C SER A 150 -12.38 -6.17 6.43
N ALA A 151 -13.39 -5.59 7.08
CA ALA A 151 -13.44 -4.16 7.40
C ALA A 151 -12.46 -3.77 8.51
N LEU A 152 -12.22 -4.65 9.50
CA LEU A 152 -11.28 -4.40 10.59
C LEU A 152 -9.86 -4.03 10.12
N PRO A 153 -9.18 -4.82 9.26
CA PRO A 153 -7.87 -4.44 8.74
C PRO A 153 -7.94 -3.16 7.88
N SER A 154 -9.03 -2.91 7.15
CA SER A 154 -9.18 -1.69 6.35
C SER A 154 -9.34 -0.42 7.21
N ILE A 155 -10.04 -0.53 8.34
CA ILE A 155 -10.12 0.55 9.34
C ILE A 155 -8.73 0.77 9.95
N SER A 156 -8.00 -0.30 10.28
CA SER A 156 -6.63 -0.20 10.78
C SER A 156 -5.72 0.51 9.77
N GLU A 157 -5.74 0.11 8.51
CA GLU A 157 -4.99 0.78 7.43
C GLU A 157 -5.35 2.26 7.30
N TYR A 158 -6.64 2.59 7.38
CA TYR A 158 -7.10 3.98 7.34
C TYR A 158 -6.58 4.79 8.53
N MET A 159 -6.59 4.23 9.74
CA MET A 159 -6.04 4.88 10.93
C MET A 159 -4.54 5.15 10.79
N ILE A 160 -3.79 4.21 10.19
CA ILE A 160 -2.36 4.34 9.92
C ILE A 160 -2.12 5.47 8.92
N GLN A 161 -2.83 5.46 7.78
CA GLN A 161 -2.69 6.46 6.72
C GLN A 161 -3.12 7.86 7.18
N SER A 162 -4.10 7.95 8.09
CA SER A 162 -4.57 9.21 8.68
C SER A 162 -3.67 9.72 9.81
N GLY A 163 -2.64 8.98 10.20
CA GLY A 163 -1.73 9.34 11.29
C GLY A 163 -2.33 9.22 12.69
N TRP A 164 -3.42 8.48 12.87
CA TRP A 164 -4.06 8.28 14.18
C TRP A 164 -3.22 7.37 15.09
N THR A 165 -2.44 6.49 14.49
CA THR A 165 -1.55 5.56 15.18
C THR A 165 -0.12 5.71 14.69
N ARG A 166 0.83 5.54 15.61
CA ARG A 166 2.26 5.50 15.24
C ARG A 166 2.56 4.12 14.68
N SER A 167 2.83 4.07 13.38
CA SER A 167 3.24 2.86 12.67
C SER A 167 4.64 3.04 12.10
N PHE A 168 5.36 1.93 11.96
CA PHE A 168 6.73 1.90 11.47
C PHE A 168 6.76 1.23 10.10
N ALA A 169 7.24 1.93 9.08
CA ALA A 169 7.35 1.41 7.72
C ALA A 169 8.46 0.36 7.61
N THR A 170 9.51 0.47 8.44
CA THR A 170 10.66 -0.44 8.41
C THR A 170 11.06 -0.94 9.79
N ILE A 171 11.60 -2.17 9.85
CA ILE A 171 12.15 -2.75 11.09
C ILE A 171 13.34 -1.91 11.62
N GLY A 172 14.06 -1.21 10.73
CA GLY A 172 15.19 -0.36 11.10
C GLY A 172 14.83 0.82 12.02
N GLU A 173 13.59 1.30 11.98
CA GLU A 173 13.14 2.43 12.81
C GLU A 173 12.90 2.05 14.27
N VAL A 174 12.57 0.79 14.50
CA VAL A 174 12.28 0.23 15.83
C VAL A 174 13.46 -0.58 16.37
N GLY A 175 14.24 -1.19 15.49
CA GLY A 175 15.31 -2.13 15.82
C GLY A 175 14.78 -3.54 16.10
N TRP A 176 15.61 -4.55 15.81
CA TRP A 176 15.28 -5.96 15.98
C TRP A 176 14.77 -6.36 17.37
N PRO A 177 15.36 -5.90 18.50
CA PRO A 177 14.89 -6.30 19.82
C PRO A 177 13.45 -5.84 20.07
N MET A 178 13.15 -4.58 19.76
CA MET A 178 11.82 -4.00 19.96
C MET A 178 10.80 -4.56 18.97
N TYR A 179 11.22 -4.93 17.75
CA TYR A 179 10.37 -5.67 16.82
C TYR A 179 9.86 -6.98 17.45
N PHE A 180 10.73 -7.79 18.06
CA PHE A 180 10.30 -9.02 18.74
C PHE A 180 9.39 -8.76 19.94
N VAL A 181 9.63 -7.68 20.69
CA VAL A 181 8.73 -7.27 21.78
C VAL A 181 7.35 -6.91 21.24
N TYR A 182 7.27 -6.08 20.20
CA TYR A 182 5.99 -5.71 19.59
C TYR A 182 5.29 -6.92 18.96
N LEU A 183 6.02 -7.83 18.33
CA LEU A 183 5.47 -9.07 17.82
C LEU A 183 4.88 -9.94 18.94
N ALA A 184 5.61 -10.10 20.06
CA ALA A 184 5.10 -10.87 21.20
C ALA A 184 3.84 -10.23 21.79
N VAL A 185 3.84 -8.91 21.98
CA VAL A 185 2.67 -8.16 22.45
C VAL A 185 1.50 -8.30 21.49
N TYR A 186 1.74 -8.20 20.17
CA TYR A 186 0.73 -8.40 19.14
C TYR A 186 0.13 -9.81 19.22
N LEU A 187 0.95 -10.86 19.29
CA LEU A 187 0.47 -12.24 19.38
C LEU A 187 -0.35 -12.48 20.64
N VAL A 188 0.07 -11.93 21.78
CA VAL A 188 -0.70 -11.98 23.03
C VAL A 188 -2.06 -11.32 22.84
N ILE A 189 -2.10 -10.07 22.38
CA ILE A 189 -3.36 -9.33 22.20
C ILE A 189 -4.28 -10.03 21.21
N VAL A 190 -3.75 -10.54 20.09
CA VAL A 190 -4.54 -11.24 19.08
C VAL A 190 -5.08 -12.56 19.60
N GLU A 191 -4.27 -13.36 20.30
CA GLU A 191 -4.72 -14.64 20.88
C GLU A 191 -5.84 -14.40 21.89
N PHE A 192 -5.63 -13.49 22.84
CA PHE A 192 -6.66 -13.14 23.83
C PHE A 192 -7.89 -12.52 23.15
N GLY A 193 -7.71 -11.61 22.20
CA GLY A 193 -8.80 -10.95 21.48
C GLY A 193 -9.66 -11.93 20.67
N ILE A 194 -9.03 -12.84 19.92
CA ILE A 194 -9.72 -13.89 19.17
C ILE A 194 -10.46 -14.83 20.12
N TYR A 195 -9.84 -15.23 21.24
CA TYR A 195 -10.50 -16.07 22.24
C TYR A 195 -11.79 -15.43 22.76
N TRP A 196 -11.74 -14.15 23.17
CA TRP A 196 -12.91 -13.44 23.67
C TRP A 196 -13.98 -13.25 22.58
N MET A 197 -13.58 -12.83 21.39
CA MET A 197 -14.51 -12.68 20.26
C MET A 197 -15.19 -14.01 19.90
N HIS A 198 -14.42 -15.10 19.80
CA HIS A 198 -14.94 -16.44 19.54
C HIS A 198 -15.94 -16.86 20.63
N ARG A 199 -15.61 -16.62 21.90
CA ARG A 199 -16.49 -16.90 23.03
C ARG A 199 -17.78 -16.09 22.99
N GLU A 200 -17.70 -14.79 22.74
CA GLU A 200 -18.89 -13.93 22.63
C GLU A 200 -19.81 -14.36 21.49
N PHE A 201 -19.26 -14.83 20.37
CA PHE A 201 -20.07 -15.40 19.27
C PHE A 201 -20.84 -16.67 19.69
N HIS A 202 -20.34 -17.44 20.66
CA HIS A 202 -21.07 -18.56 21.23
C HIS A 202 -22.13 -18.14 22.27
N ASP A 203 -21.90 -17.04 22.98
CA ASP A 203 -22.79 -16.54 24.02
C ASP A 203 -23.97 -15.69 23.47
N ILE A 204 -23.80 -15.04 22.31
CA ILE A 204 -24.87 -14.28 21.62
C ILE A 204 -25.83 -15.25 20.89
N LYS A 205 -26.73 -15.86 21.66
CA LYS A 205 -27.78 -16.80 21.22
C LYS A 205 -28.83 -16.30 20.18
N PRO A 206 -29.16 -15.00 20.01
CA PRO A 206 -30.26 -14.62 19.12
C PRO A 206 -30.03 -14.93 17.63
N LEU A 207 -28.77 -14.96 17.16
CA LEU A 207 -28.46 -15.29 15.76
C LEU A 207 -28.71 -16.77 15.44
N TYR A 208 -28.44 -17.65 16.42
CA TYR A 208 -28.72 -19.08 16.33
C TYR A 208 -30.24 -19.35 16.26
N LYS A 209 -31.02 -18.60 17.05
CA LYS A 209 -32.49 -18.70 17.05
C LYS A 209 -33.10 -18.32 15.70
N TRP A 210 -32.59 -17.29 15.03
CA TRP A 210 -33.13 -16.84 13.74
C TRP A 210 -32.79 -17.77 12.56
N VAL A 211 -31.56 -18.28 12.48
CA VAL A 211 -31.13 -19.20 11.42
C VAL A 211 -31.79 -20.59 11.58
N TRP A 212 -31.98 -21.04 12.82
CA TRP A 212 -32.62 -22.33 13.10
C TRP A 212 -34.14 -22.31 12.85
N MET A 213 -34.83 -21.19 13.11
CA MET A 213 -36.28 -21.05 12.85
C MET A 213 -36.64 -20.79 11.38
N SER A 214 -35.68 -20.40 10.53
CA SER A 214 -35.92 -20.26 9.07
C SER A 214 -35.76 -21.56 8.29
N GLY A 215 -35.07 -22.57 8.86
CA GLY A 215 -34.88 -23.88 8.22
C GLY A 215 -35.98 -24.91 8.48
N ASN A 216 -36.92 -24.62 9.40
CA ASN A 216 -38.06 -25.49 9.74
C ASN A 216 -39.40 -24.96 9.17
N ARG A 217 -39.35 -24.17 8.09
CA ARG A 217 -40.54 -23.70 7.36
C ARG A 217 -40.46 -24.08 5.88
N GLU A 218 -40.27 -25.36 5.61
CA GLU A 218 -40.70 -26.03 4.37
C GLU A 218 -41.17 -27.45 4.71
#